data_AF-W9XB87-F1
#
_entry.id   AF-W9XB87-F1
#
_cell.length_a   1.000
_cell.length_b   1.000
_cell.length_c   1.000
_cell.angle_alpha   90.00
_cell.angle_beta   90.00
_cell.angle_gamma   90.00
#
_symmetry.space_group_name_H-M   'P 1'
#
loop_
_entity.id
_entity.type
_entity.pdbx_description
1 polymer ?
#
loop_
_entity_poly.entity_id
_entity_poly.type
_entity_poly.pdbx_seq_one_letter_code
_entity_poly.pdbx_strand_id
1 'polypeptide(L)' 'MASAALATAADTSASTVRSLYRSLLRTSNQFANYNFRKYARRRTRDAFHEYQHEQDARRIQELVQKGLKELQVMKLN' A
#
# COMPACT_ATOMS: atom_id res chain seq x y z
N MET A 1 -12.08 -23.22 -16.37
CA MET A 1 -11.01 -22.52 -15.63
C MET A 1 -11.35 -21.04 -15.49
N ALA A 2 -12.38 -20.71 -14.69
CA ALA A 2 -12.78 -19.33 -14.37
C ALA A 2 -12.14 -18.90 -13.04
N SER A 3 -10.81 -19.03 -12.97
CA SER A 3 -10.04 -18.77 -11.76
C SER A 3 -9.85 -17.26 -11.58
N ALA A 4 -10.78 -16.64 -10.88
CA ALA A 4 -10.59 -15.52 -9.94
C ALA A 4 -11.96 -14.91 -9.69
N ALA A 5 -12.76 -15.61 -8.89
CA ALA A 5 -13.86 -14.98 -8.19
C ALA A 5 -13.33 -13.69 -7.55
N LEU A 6 -13.93 -12.56 -7.94
CA LEU A 6 -13.87 -11.25 -7.29
C LEU A 6 -12.76 -11.16 -6.23
N ALA A 7 -11.54 -10.83 -6.64
CA ALA A 7 -10.67 -10.09 -5.73
C ALA A 7 -11.48 -8.83 -5.38
N THR A 8 -12.02 -8.80 -4.16
CA THR A 8 -12.89 -7.75 -3.64
C THR A 8 -12.40 -6.43 -4.20
N ALA A 9 -13.20 -5.78 -5.06
CA ALA A 9 -12.76 -4.60 -5.77
C ALA A 9 -12.27 -3.61 -4.72
N ALA A 10 -10.96 -3.49 -4.56
CA ALA A 10 -10.41 -2.58 -3.58
C ALA A 10 -10.90 -1.20 -3.98
N ASP A 11 -11.48 -0.47 -3.05
CA ASP A 11 -11.86 0.90 -3.32
C ASP A 11 -10.60 1.68 -3.70
N THR A 12 -10.50 2.05 -4.98
CA THR A 12 -9.39 2.81 -5.55
C THR A 12 -9.65 4.31 -5.54
N SER A 13 -10.69 4.78 -4.82
CA SER A 13 -10.96 6.20 -4.66
C SER A 13 -9.75 6.93 -4.10
N ALA A 14 -9.56 8.18 -4.53
CA ALA A 14 -8.41 8.99 -4.13
C ALA A 14 -8.38 9.25 -2.60
N SER A 15 -9.52 9.20 -1.91
CA SER A 15 -9.59 9.23 -0.44
C SER A 15 -9.01 7.96 0.18
N THR A 16 -9.38 6.79 -0.35
CA THR A 16 -8.95 5.49 0.16
C THR A 16 -7.46 5.26 -0.08
N VAL A 17 -6.95 5.60 -1.28
CA VAL A 17 -5.51 5.56 -1.59
C VAL A 17 -4.70 6.46 -0.64
N ARG A 18 -5.18 7.68 -0.37
CA ARG A 18 -4.52 8.59 0.61
C ARG A 18 -4.60 8.08 2.04
N SER A 19 -5.69 7.40 2.42
CA SER A 19 -5.82 6.77 3.73
C SER A 19 -4.85 5.60 3.91
N LEU A 20 -4.68 4.78 2.87
CA LEU A 20 -3.70 3.70 2.82
C LEU A 20 -2.28 4.23 2.98
N TYR A 21 -1.91 5.27 2.21
CA TYR A 21 -0.61 5.94 2.32
C TYR A 21 -0.31 6.39 3.76
N ARG A 22 -1.25 7.12 4.38
CA ARG A 22 -1.09 7.59 5.77
C ARG A 22 -0.98 6.44 6.75
N SER A 23 -1.72 5.36 6.55
CA SER A 23 -1.66 4.17 7.40
C SER A 23 -0.30 3.49 7.32
N LEU A 24 0.23 3.29 6.12
CA LEU A 24 1.58 2.75 5.92
C LEU A 24 2.66 3.62 6.58
N LEU A 25 2.59 4.94 6.46
CA LEU A 25 3.54 5.84 7.12
C LEU A 25 3.45 5.78 8.65
N ARG A 26 2.23 5.75 9.20
CA ARG A 26 2.02 5.63 10.66
C ARG A 26 2.58 4.32 11.19
N THR A 27 2.24 3.20 10.56
CA THR A 27 2.75 1.88 10.95
C THR A 27 4.27 1.78 10.76
N SER A 28 4.83 2.38 9.70
CA SER A 28 6.30 2.46 9.51
C SER A 28 6.99 3.11 10.70
N ASN A 29 6.39 4.15 11.30
CA ASN A 29 6.96 4.87 12.43
C ASN A 29 6.91 4.08 13.75
N GLN A 30 6.10 3.01 13.82
CA GLN A 30 5.94 2.19 15.03
C GLN A 30 7.06 1.14 15.18
N PHE A 31 7.83 0.84 14.13
CA PHE A 31 8.98 -0.05 14.23
C PHE A 31 10.01 0.48 15.23
N ALA A 32 10.38 -0.33 16.23
CA ALA A 32 11.42 0.01 17.20
C ALA A 32 12.80 0.16 16.51
N ASN A 33 13.13 -0.78 15.63
CA ASN A 33 14.38 -0.77 14.89
C ASN A 33 14.43 0.40 13.89
N TYR A 34 15.45 1.26 14.03
CA TYR A 34 15.64 2.45 13.19
C TYR A 34 15.73 2.13 11.69
N ASN A 35 16.46 1.06 11.33
CA ASN A 35 16.66 0.70 9.92
C ASN A 35 15.35 0.27 9.28
N PHE A 36 14.53 -0.51 9.99
CA PHE A 36 13.21 -0.91 9.52
C PHE A 36 12.26 0.27 9.41
N ARG A 37 12.20 1.13 10.42
CA ARG A 37 11.42 2.37 10.39
C ARG A 37 11.79 3.26 9.20
N LYS A 38 13.09 3.49 8.99
CA LYS A 38 13.60 4.32 7.89
C LYS A 38 13.30 3.68 6.53
N TYR A 39 13.56 2.38 6.39
CA TYR A 39 13.33 1.64 5.15
C TYR A 39 11.86 1.63 4.76
N ALA A 40 10.97 1.24 5.68
CA ALA A 40 9.53 1.18 5.42
C ALA A 40 8.99 2.55 5.02
N ARG A 41 9.34 3.61 5.78
CA ARG A 41 8.92 4.97 5.47
C ARG A 41 9.41 5.43 4.10
N ARG A 42 10.68 5.17 3.74
CA ARG A 42 11.24 5.51 2.42
C ARG A 42 10.53 4.74 1.32
N ARG A 43 10.44 3.40 1.45
CA ARG A 43 9.82 2.51 0.47
C ARG A 43 8.37 2.87 0.18
N THR A 44 7.59 3.23 1.20
CA THR A 44 6.20 3.72 1.03
C THR A 44 6.18 5.02 0.24
N ARG A 45 7.01 6.01 0.58
CA ARG A 45 7.05 7.29 -0.15
C ARG A 45 7.44 7.09 -1.61
N ASP A 46 8.48 6.32 -1.85
CA ASP A 46 9.00 6.06 -3.19
C ASP A 46 7.94 5.37 -4.05
N ALA A 47 7.22 4.36 -3.51
CA ALA A 47 6.16 3.67 -4.25
C ALA A 47 5.03 4.62 -4.67
N PHE A 48 4.55 5.45 -3.74
CA PHE A 48 3.43 6.35 -4.04
C PHE A 48 3.84 7.47 -5.01
N HIS A 49 5.09 7.90 -4.97
CA HIS A 49 5.61 8.88 -5.94
C HIS A 49 5.84 8.25 -7.32
N GLU A 50 6.35 7.02 -7.37
CA GLU A 50 6.57 6.25 -8.61
C GLU A 50 5.27 6.06 -9.40
N TYR A 51 4.16 5.73 -8.72
CA TYR A 51 2.87 5.43 -9.37
C TYR A 51 1.83 6.55 -9.27
N GLN A 52 2.23 7.78 -8.95
CA GLN A 52 1.29 8.89 -8.72
C GLN A 52 0.47 9.29 -9.96
N HIS A 53 0.97 8.96 -11.16
CA HIS A 53 0.35 9.27 -12.45
C HIS A 53 -0.16 8.01 -13.17
N GLU A 54 -0.26 6.88 -12.48
CA GLU A 54 -0.84 5.66 -13.05
C GLU A 54 -2.32 5.91 -13.39
N GLN A 55 -2.74 5.46 -14.57
CA GLN A 55 -4.10 5.65 -15.09
C GLN A 55 -4.78 4.32 -15.40
N ASP A 56 -4.04 3.21 -15.50
CA ASP A 56 -4.64 1.91 -15.68
C ASP A 56 -5.34 1.47 -14.39
N ALA A 57 -6.67 1.39 -14.45
CA ALA A 57 -7.51 0.98 -13.34
C ALA A 57 -7.13 -0.39 -12.76
N ARG A 58 -6.71 -1.35 -13.60
CA ARG A 58 -6.27 -2.67 -13.14
C ARG A 58 -4.97 -2.55 -12.36
N ARG A 59 -4.04 -1.75 -12.88
CA ARG A 59 -2.76 -1.51 -12.22
C ARG A 59 -2.92 -0.79 -10.89
N ILE A 60 -3.81 0.20 -10.81
CA ILE A 60 -4.14 0.89 -9.55
C ILE A 60 -4.70 -0.13 -8.54
N GLN A 61 -5.61 -1.01 -8.97
CA GLN A 61 -6.18 -2.03 -8.08
C GLN A 61 -5.09 -2.97 -7.54
N GLU A 62 -4.17 -3.44 -8.38
CA GLU A 62 -3.02 -4.25 -7.96
C GLU A 62 -2.13 -3.53 -6.94
N LEU A 63 -1.84 -2.25 -7.17
CA LEU A 63 -1.01 -1.44 -6.28
C LEU A 63 -1.67 -1.21 -4.93
N VAL A 64 -2.98 -0.95 -4.91
CA VAL A 64 -3.75 -0.81 -3.67
C VAL A 64 -3.76 -2.12 -2.89
N GLN A 65 -4.02 -3.25 -3.55
CA GLN A 65 -3.99 -4.58 -2.91
C GLN A 65 -2.61 -4.92 -2.35
N LYS A 66 -1.55 -4.60 -3.10
CA LYS A 66 -0.17 -4.74 -2.62
C LYS A 66 0.06 -3.89 -1.37
N GLY A 67 -0.33 -2.62 -1.37
CA GLY A 67 -0.17 -1.75 -0.21
C GLY A 67 -0.96 -2.20 1.02
N LEU A 68 -2.15 -2.77 0.84
CA LEU A 68 -2.93 -3.37 1.92
C LEU A 68 -2.23 -4.58 2.53
N LYS A 69 -1.66 -5.46 1.69
CA LYS A 69 -0.87 -6.60 2.15
C LYS A 69 0.40 -6.17 2.88
N GLU A 70 1.12 -5.17 2.37
CA GLU A 70 2.29 -4.60 3.04
C GLU A 70 1.92 -4.01 4.41
N LEU A 71 0.81 -3.27 4.50
CA LEU A 71 0.30 -2.74 5.75
C LEU A 71 -0.02 -3.84 6.77
N GLN A 72 -0.65 -4.93 6.32
CA GLN A 72 -0.94 -6.07 7.18
C GLN A 72 0.35 -6.71 7.71
N VAL A 73 1.33 -6.97 6.85
CA VAL A 73 2.63 -7.53 7.25
C VAL A 73 3.35 -6.63 8.25
N MET A 74 3.32 -5.32 8.05
CA MET A 74 3.97 -4.37 8.96
C MET A 74 3.31 -4.30 10.35
N LYS A 75 2.01 -4.60 10.46
CA LYS A 75 1.28 -4.61 11.73
C LYS A 75 1.49 -5.88 12.56
N LEU A 76 2.00 -6.96 11.95
CA LEU A 76 2.24 -8.23 12.64
C LEU A 76 3.57 -8.25 13.41
N ASN A 77 4.39 -7.21 13.28
CA ASN A 77 5.73 -7.09 13.87
C ASN A 77 5.76 -6.11 15.06
#